data_AF-A0AAN4VY71-F1
#
_entry.id   AF-A0AAN4VY71-F1
#
_cell.length_a   1.000
_cell.length_b   1.000
_cell.length_c   1.000
_cell.angle_alpha   90.00
_cell.angle_beta   90.00
_cell.angle_gamma   90.00
#
_symmetry.space_group_name_H-M   'P 1'
#
loop_
_entity.id
_entity.type
_entity.pdbx_description
1 polymer ?
#
loop_
_entity_poly.entity_id
_entity_poly.type
_entity_poly.pdbx_seq_one_letter_code
_entity_poly.pdbx_strand_id
1 'polypeptide(L)'
;MQSFHSGLYVYANTENPLSMNNAKIHLPDLDFDFKLWKETLAFWKRTGELHLLRLSDLHKLGKISSESYGSLRWEYEQQLDKIVALLAKIKVQEDEMAYYHKDYPINMGHQHYKDYLSIRDRMRQLESYTKDLEEEFDYINRKVVLPHLH
;
A
#
# COMPACT_ATOMS: atom_id res chain seq x y z
N MET A 1 -13.31 -45.57 14.06
CA MET A 1 -12.10 -44.80 13.72
C MET A 1 -11.94 -44.83 12.22
N GLN A 2 -12.48 -43.82 11.52
CA GLN A 2 -12.33 -43.67 10.08
C GLN A 2 -11.09 -42.81 9.82
N SER A 3 -10.20 -43.32 8.99
CA SER A 3 -9.05 -42.63 8.44
C SER A 3 -9.54 -41.58 7.43
N PHE A 4 -9.12 -40.33 7.61
CA PHE A 4 -9.23 -39.31 6.58
C PHE A 4 -7.84 -39.06 5.99
N HIS A 5 -7.64 -39.58 4.78
CA HIS A 5 -6.65 -39.05 3.85
C HIS A 5 -7.20 -37.73 3.28
N SER A 6 -6.48 -36.64 3.46
CA SER A 6 -6.57 -35.51 2.53
C SER A 6 -5.16 -34.98 2.28
N GLY A 7 -4.80 -34.95 1.00
CA GLY A 7 -3.44 -34.76 0.53
C GLY A 7 -2.95 -33.33 0.73
N LEU A 8 -1.79 -33.23 1.37
CA LEU A 8 -0.91 -32.08 1.24
C LEU A 8 -0.14 -32.23 -0.08
N TYR A 9 -0.55 -31.48 -1.10
CA TYR A 9 0.35 -31.17 -2.21
C TYR A 9 1.46 -30.26 -1.68
N VAL A 10 2.51 -30.88 -1.14
CA VAL A 10 3.78 -30.20 -0.91
C VAL A 10 4.47 -30.12 -2.27
N TYR A 11 4.29 -29.02 -2.99
CA TYR A 11 5.21 -28.66 -4.07
C TYR A 11 6.54 -28.27 -3.42
N ALA A 12 7.38 -29.26 -3.17
CA ALA A 12 8.81 -29.05 -2.99
C ALA A 12 9.40 -28.66 -4.35
N ASN A 13 9.19 -27.42 -4.77
CA ASN A 13 9.90 -26.86 -5.91
C ASN A 13 11.34 -26.56 -5.47
N THR A 14 12.22 -27.52 -5.72
CA THR A 14 13.65 -27.28 -5.90
C THR A 14 13.81 -26.47 -7.20
N GLU A 15 13.47 -25.18 -7.19
CA GLU A 15 13.70 -24.30 -8.32
C GLU A 15 15.18 -23.91 -8.36
N ASN A 16 15.84 -24.33 -9.44
CA ASN A 16 17.19 -23.93 -9.79
C ASN A 16 17.22 -22.39 -9.97
N PRO A 17 18.09 -21.63 -9.27
CA PRO A 17 18.11 -20.17 -9.36
C PRO A 17 18.29 -19.62 -10.79
N LEU A 18 18.79 -20.45 -11.70
CA LEU A 18 18.94 -20.14 -13.13
C LEU A 18 17.61 -20.10 -13.91
N SER A 19 16.54 -20.77 -13.46
CA SER A 19 15.26 -20.77 -14.20
C SER A 19 14.40 -19.55 -13.93
N MET A 20 14.51 -18.92 -12.74
CA MET A 20 13.72 -17.73 -12.39
C MET A 20 14.15 -16.47 -13.18
N ASN A 21 15.43 -16.35 -13.54
CA ASN A 21 15.95 -15.21 -14.30
C ASN A 21 15.46 -15.14 -15.76
N ASN A 22 14.86 -16.22 -16.29
CA ASN A 22 14.35 -16.29 -17.66
C ASN A 22 12.84 -16.00 -17.76
N ALA A 23 12.17 -15.71 -16.65
CA ALA A 23 10.76 -15.32 -16.68
C ALA A 23 10.59 -14.03 -17.49
N LYS A 24 9.68 -14.08 -18.47
CA LYS A 24 9.31 -12.93 -19.31
C LYS A 24 8.24 -12.13 -18.60
N ILE A 25 8.57 -10.89 -18.25
CA ILE A 25 7.65 -9.92 -17.66
C ILE A 25 7.09 -9.07 -18.80
N HIS A 26 5.77 -9.06 -18.92
CA HIS A 26 5.11 -8.31 -19.97
C HIS A 26 4.70 -6.93 -19.48
N LEU A 27 4.77 -5.96 -20.38
CA LEU A 27 4.38 -4.57 -20.12
C LEU A 27 2.96 -4.46 -19.52
N PRO A 28 1.93 -5.17 -20.03
CA PRO A 28 0.57 -5.06 -19.49
C PRO A 28 0.44 -5.52 -18.04
N ASP A 29 1.27 -6.45 -17.58
CA ASP A 29 1.22 -6.93 -16.19
C ASP A 29 1.65 -5.81 -15.23
N LEU A 30 2.75 -5.13 -15.56
CA LEU A 30 3.25 -4.00 -14.77
C LEU A 30 2.30 -2.79 -14.84
N ASP A 31 1.77 -2.51 -16.03
CA ASP A 31 0.81 -1.41 -16.25
C ASP A 31 -0.48 -1.60 -15.45
N PHE A 32 -1.00 -2.84 -15.39
CA PHE A 32 -2.16 -3.16 -14.56
C PHE A 32 -1.90 -2.85 -13.07
N ASP A 33 -0.78 -3.31 -12.54
CA ASP A 33 -0.43 -3.09 -11.13
C ASP A 33 -0.25 -1.61 -10.82
N PHE A 34 0.40 -0.83 -11.69
CA PHE A 34 0.54 0.61 -11.50
C PHE A 34 -0.81 1.34 -11.48
N LYS A 35 -1.75 0.94 -12.35
CA LYS A 35 -3.12 1.48 -12.33
C LYS A 35 -3.83 1.16 -11.02
N LEU A 36 -3.75 -0.09 -10.56
CA LEU A 36 -4.34 -0.52 -9.30
C LEU A 36 -3.75 0.28 -8.12
N TRP A 37 -2.42 0.40 -8.05
CA TRP A 37 -1.76 1.13 -6.97
C TRP A 37 -2.10 2.61 -6.96
N LYS A 38 -2.25 3.26 -8.12
CA LYS A 38 -2.69 4.66 -8.18
C LYS A 38 -4.08 4.84 -7.58
N GLU A 39 -5.02 3.95 -7.90
CA GLU A 39 -6.38 4.02 -7.33
C GLU A 39 -6.34 3.78 -5.81
N THR A 40 -5.57 2.80 -5.35
CA THR A 40 -5.38 2.54 -3.92
C THR A 40 -4.78 3.75 -3.18
N LEU A 41 -3.73 4.36 -3.73
CA LEU A 41 -3.10 5.55 -3.17
C LEU A 41 -4.06 6.75 -3.17
N ALA A 42 -4.84 6.94 -4.23
CA ALA A 42 -5.84 7.99 -4.32
C ALA A 42 -6.98 7.80 -3.32
N PHE A 43 -7.35 6.54 -3.03
CA PHE A 43 -8.29 6.20 -1.97
C PHE A 43 -7.71 6.55 -0.60
N TRP A 44 -6.54 6.04 -0.24
CA TRP A 44 -5.90 6.32 1.06
C TRP A 44 -5.66 7.81 1.29
N LYS A 45 -5.27 8.57 0.25
CA LYS A 45 -5.12 10.03 0.33
C LYS A 45 -6.43 10.70 0.75
N ARG A 46 -7.54 10.36 0.09
CA ARG A 46 -8.87 10.92 0.42
C ARG A 46 -9.31 10.54 1.83
N THR A 47 -9.09 9.29 2.23
CA THR A 47 -9.41 8.82 3.59
C THR A 47 -8.60 9.55 4.64
N GLY A 48 -7.28 9.70 4.45
CA GLY A 48 -6.42 10.45 5.36
C GLY A 48 -6.81 11.92 5.50
N GLU A 49 -7.17 12.58 4.39
CA GLU A 49 -7.71 13.95 4.40
C GLU A 49 -9.01 14.06 5.22
N LEU A 50 -9.92 13.09 5.10
CA LEU A 50 -11.15 13.03 5.91
C LEU A 50 -10.87 12.78 7.39
N HIS A 51 -9.90 11.91 7.71
CA HIS A 51 -9.50 11.66 9.10
C HIS A 51 -8.89 12.90 9.74
N LEU A 52 -8.06 13.66 9.02
CA LEU A 52 -7.52 14.94 9.49
C LEU A 52 -8.62 15.96 9.80
N LEU A 53 -9.62 16.09 8.92
CA LEU A 53 -10.78 16.95 9.17
C LEU A 53 -11.51 16.52 10.44
N ARG A 54 -11.77 15.21 10.58
CA ARG A 54 -12.45 14.67 11.77
C ARG A 54 -11.65 14.90 13.04
N LEU A 55 -10.33 14.69 13.03
CA LEU A 55 -9.45 14.96 14.16
C LEU A 55 -9.50 16.44 14.58
N SER A 56 -9.53 17.35 13.61
CA SER A 56 -9.70 18.79 13.87
C SER A 56 -11.03 19.08 14.58
N ASP A 57 -12.12 18.47 14.15
CA ASP A 57 -13.44 18.64 14.78
C ASP A 57 -13.45 18.07 16.21
N LEU A 58 -12.90 16.88 16.41
CA LEU A 58 -12.81 16.27 17.74
C LEU A 58 -11.99 17.13 18.70
N HIS A 59 -10.91 17.74 18.22
CA HIS A 59 -10.08 18.66 19.02
C HIS A 59 -10.84 19.94 19.38
N LYS A 60 -11.51 20.58 18.41
CA LYS A 60 -12.33 21.79 18.65
C LYS A 60 -13.47 21.55 19.64
N LEU A 61 -14.04 20.34 19.63
CA LEU A 61 -15.09 19.91 20.57
C LEU A 61 -14.54 19.49 21.95
N GLY A 62 -13.22 19.58 22.17
CA GLY A 62 -12.57 19.17 23.41
C GLY A 62 -12.65 17.67 23.70
N LYS A 63 -12.84 16.84 22.66
CA LYS A 63 -12.99 15.39 22.79
C LYS A 63 -11.67 14.63 22.80
N ILE A 64 -10.62 15.23 22.30
CA ILE A 64 -9.24 14.70 22.33
C ILE A 64 -8.29 15.79 22.83
N SER A 65 -7.18 15.38 23.45
CA SER A 65 -6.15 16.32 23.92
C SER A 65 -5.39 16.94 22.74
N SER A 66 -4.77 18.11 22.98
CA SER A 66 -3.89 18.73 21.98
C SER A 66 -2.69 17.86 21.63
N GLU A 67 -2.20 17.06 22.57
CA GLU A 67 -1.11 16.11 22.35
C GLU A 67 -1.53 15.00 21.37
N SER A 68 -2.66 14.33 21.62
CA SER A 68 -3.18 13.29 20.73
C SER A 68 -3.52 13.84 19.35
N TYR A 69 -4.13 15.02 19.29
CA TYR A 69 -4.39 15.71 18.02
C TYR A 69 -3.08 16.00 17.26
N GLY A 70 -2.08 16.55 17.93
CA GLY A 70 -0.78 16.88 17.32
C GLY A 70 -0.06 15.66 16.78
N SER A 71 0.02 14.59 17.57
CA SER A 71 0.67 13.33 17.18
C SER A 71 0.01 12.71 15.95
N LEU A 72 -1.31 12.52 15.99
CA LEU A 72 -2.03 11.89 14.87
C LEU A 72 -2.02 12.76 13.62
N ARG A 73 -2.20 14.07 13.77
CA ARG A 73 -2.11 14.98 12.65
C ARG A 73 -0.76 14.86 11.95
N TRP A 74 0.33 14.84 12.72
CA TRP A 74 1.66 14.66 12.17
C TRP A 74 1.80 13.35 11.40
N GLU A 75 1.35 12.22 11.97
CA GLU A 75 1.42 10.93 11.30
C GLU A 75 0.61 10.89 9.99
N TYR A 76 -0.60 11.48 9.96
CA TYR A 76 -1.38 11.60 8.73
C TYR A 76 -0.70 12.51 7.69
N GLU A 77 -0.11 13.63 8.10
CA GLU A 77 0.67 14.49 7.19
C GLU A 77 1.86 13.72 6.58
N GLN A 78 2.58 12.94 7.39
CA GLN A 78 3.67 12.07 6.91
C GLN A 78 3.18 10.96 5.97
N GLN A 79 2.00 10.38 6.23
CA GLN A 79 1.37 9.41 5.33
C GLN A 79 1.05 10.04 3.97
N LEU A 80 0.45 11.23 3.97
CA LEU A 80 0.11 11.96 2.74
C LEU A 80 1.35 12.30 1.91
N ASP A 81 2.43 12.74 2.54
CA ASP A 81 3.70 12.99 1.87
C ASP A 81 4.28 11.73 1.23
N LYS A 82 4.24 10.60 1.94
CA LYS A 82 4.65 9.29 1.39
C LYS A 82 3.80 8.89 0.19
N ILE A 83 2.48 9.10 0.24
CA ILE A 83 1.56 8.83 -0.87
C ILE A 83 1.93 9.67 -2.09
N VAL A 84 2.11 10.99 -1.92
CA VAL A 84 2.47 11.91 -3.01
C VAL A 84 3.81 11.52 -3.65
N ALA A 85 4.81 11.20 -2.83
CA ALA A 85 6.10 10.75 -3.32
C ALA A 85 6.01 9.44 -4.11
N LEU A 86 5.16 8.51 -3.69
CA LEU A 86 4.98 7.23 -4.38
C LEU A 86 4.20 7.38 -5.68
N LEU A 87 3.17 8.23 -5.72
CA LEU A 87 2.46 8.59 -6.95
C LEU A 87 3.41 9.20 -8.00
N ALA A 88 4.30 10.10 -7.57
CA ALA A 88 5.31 10.68 -8.46
C ALA A 88 6.27 9.61 -9.04
N LYS A 89 6.67 8.63 -8.22
CA LYS A 89 7.51 7.51 -8.69
C LYS A 89 6.80 6.63 -9.70
N ILE A 90 5.52 6.31 -9.45
CA ILE A 90 4.71 5.54 -10.40
C ILE A 90 4.58 6.29 -11.72
N LYS A 91 4.30 7.60 -11.68
CA LYS A 91 4.24 8.45 -12.88
C LYS A 91 5.52 8.35 -13.73
N VAL A 92 6.69 8.45 -13.09
CA VAL A 92 7.99 8.34 -13.79
C VAL A 92 8.13 6.96 -14.44
N GLN A 93 7.80 5.88 -13.73
CA GLN A 93 7.88 4.53 -14.30
C GLN A 93 6.91 4.32 -15.47
N GLU A 94 5.68 4.85 -15.39
CA GLU A 94 4.73 4.80 -16.51
C GLU A 94 5.25 5.54 -17.75
N ASP A 95 5.85 6.72 -17.55
CA ASP A 95 6.41 7.52 -18.64
C ASP A 95 7.64 6.82 -19.28
N GLU A 96 8.52 6.21 -18.48
CA GLU A 96 9.64 5.38 -18.95
C GLU A 96 9.16 4.13 -19.71
N MET A 97 8.19 3.43 -19.16
CA MET A 97 7.58 2.25 -19.78
C MET A 97 6.94 2.54 -21.13
N ALA A 98 6.26 3.69 -21.27
CA ALA A 98 5.70 4.13 -22.53
C ALA A 98 6.80 4.40 -23.58
N TYR A 99 7.92 4.99 -23.16
CA TYR A 99 9.05 5.30 -24.04
C TYR A 99 9.79 4.02 -24.50
N TYR A 100 10.00 3.06 -23.60
CA TYR A 100 10.75 1.82 -23.85
C TYR A 100 9.85 0.60 -24.12
N HIS A 101 8.57 0.79 -24.48
CA HIS A 101 7.61 -0.30 -24.68
C HIS A 101 8.08 -1.40 -25.65
N LYS A 102 8.89 -1.04 -26.65
CA LYS A 102 9.47 -1.94 -27.65
C LYS A 102 10.48 -2.96 -27.08
N ASP A 103 11.03 -2.68 -25.89
CA ASP A 103 12.06 -3.51 -25.25
C ASP A 103 11.43 -4.64 -24.42
N TYR A 104 10.10 -4.69 -24.35
CA TYR A 104 9.34 -5.75 -23.69
C TYR A 104 9.12 -6.97 -24.62
N PRO A 105 9.05 -8.20 -24.07
CA PRO A 105 9.08 -8.53 -22.65
C PRO A 105 10.50 -8.47 -22.06
N ILE A 106 10.58 -8.01 -20.81
CA ILE A 106 11.83 -7.90 -20.05
C ILE A 106 12.03 -9.12 -19.14
N ASN A 107 13.24 -9.30 -18.61
CA ASN A 107 13.53 -10.32 -17.59
C ASN A 107 13.60 -9.72 -16.18
N MET A 108 13.69 -10.57 -15.15
CA MET A 108 13.74 -10.11 -13.75
C MET A 108 14.99 -9.29 -13.40
N GLY A 109 16.06 -9.38 -14.20
CA GLY A 109 17.28 -8.60 -14.02
C GLY A 109 17.18 -7.16 -14.56
N HIS A 110 16.17 -6.89 -15.39
CA HIS A 110 15.96 -5.60 -16.05
C HIS A 110 15.63 -4.49 -15.04
N GLN A 111 16.12 -3.28 -15.29
CA GLN A 111 15.99 -2.16 -14.37
C GLN A 111 14.53 -1.82 -14.04
N HIS A 112 13.66 -1.74 -15.05
CA HIS A 112 12.23 -1.48 -14.83
C HIS A 112 11.54 -2.48 -13.91
N TYR A 113 11.93 -3.76 -13.94
CA TYR A 113 11.35 -4.74 -13.02
C TYR A 113 11.86 -4.52 -11.58
N LYS A 114 13.14 -4.17 -11.42
CA LYS A 114 13.69 -3.82 -10.10
C LYS A 114 13.01 -2.57 -9.52
N ASP A 115 12.75 -1.57 -10.36
CA ASP A 115 12.06 -0.35 -9.95
C ASP A 115 10.59 -0.63 -9.58
N TYR A 116 9.90 -1.46 -10.38
CA TYR A 116 8.59 -2.00 -10.04
C TYR A 116 8.59 -2.70 -8.67
N LEU A 117 9.57 -3.58 -8.40
CA LEU A 117 9.69 -4.26 -7.10
C LEU A 117 9.91 -3.27 -5.95
N SER A 118 10.73 -2.23 -6.17
CA SER A 118 10.95 -1.18 -5.18
C SER A 118 9.66 -0.42 -4.86
N ILE A 119 8.83 -0.12 -5.87
CA ILE A 119 7.53 0.52 -5.68
C ILE A 119 6.58 -0.44 -4.94
N ARG A 120 6.53 -1.71 -5.32
CA ARG A 120 5.71 -2.73 -4.66
C ARG A 120 6.03 -2.84 -3.17
N ASP A 121 7.31 -2.85 -2.81
CA ASP A 121 7.73 -2.97 -1.42
C ASP A 121 7.36 -1.71 -0.63
N ARG A 122 7.45 -0.52 -1.24
CA ARG A 122 6.97 0.73 -0.65
C ARG A 122 5.45 0.76 -0.49
N MET A 123 4.70 0.24 -1.46
CA MET A 123 3.24 0.08 -1.36
C MET A 123 2.88 -0.76 -0.13
N ARG A 124 3.55 -1.90 0.09
CA ARG A 124 3.31 -2.77 1.25
C ARG A 124 3.65 -2.11 2.58
N GLN A 125 4.75 -1.38 2.65
CA GLN A 125 5.12 -0.62 3.85
C GLN A 125 4.08 0.46 4.17
N LEU A 126 3.62 1.18 3.14
CA LEU A 126 2.61 2.21 3.28
C LEU A 126 1.23 1.64 3.60
N GLU A 127 0.88 0.46 3.08
CA GLU A 127 -0.34 -0.27 3.42
C GLU A 127 -0.39 -0.59 4.92
N SER A 128 0.67 -1.21 5.45
CA SER A 128 0.78 -1.51 6.88
C SER A 128 0.65 -0.24 7.71
N TYR A 129 1.39 0.81 7.34
CA TYR A 129 1.36 2.09 8.05
C TYR A 129 -0.02 2.75 8.01
N THR A 130 -0.70 2.70 6.86
CA THR A 130 -2.06 3.23 6.72
C THR A 130 -3.04 2.49 7.60
N LYS A 131 -2.95 1.15 7.64
CA LYS A 131 -3.78 0.32 8.48
C LYS A 131 -3.61 0.64 9.96
N ASP A 132 -2.36 0.78 10.43
CA ASP A 132 -2.08 1.12 11.83
C ASP A 132 -2.70 2.48 12.21
N LEU A 133 -2.62 3.48 11.32
CA LEU A 133 -3.24 4.80 11.52
C LEU A 133 -4.77 4.76 11.48
N GLU A 134 -5.36 3.93 10.62
CA GLU A 134 -6.80 3.72 10.56
C GLU A 134 -7.31 3.07 11.86
N GLU A 135 -6.62 2.05 12.37
CA GLU A 135 -6.97 1.38 13.63
C GLU A 135 -6.89 2.34 14.83
N GLU A 136 -5.86 3.18 14.90
CA GLU A 136 -5.73 4.19 15.96
C GLU A 136 -6.84 5.26 15.88
N PHE A 137 -7.13 5.74 14.67
CA PHE A 137 -8.22 6.68 14.44
C PHE A 137 -9.57 6.07 14.83
N ASP A 138 -9.84 4.83 14.44
CA ASP A 138 -11.08 4.13 14.73
C ASP A 138 -11.29 3.96 16.24
N TYR A 139 -10.22 3.59 16.96
CA TYR A 139 -10.25 3.49 18.41
C TYR A 139 -10.66 4.79 19.08
N ILE A 140 -10.08 5.91 18.66
CA ILE A 140 -10.39 7.25 19.20
C ILE A 140 -11.80 7.66 18.82
N ASN A 141 -12.16 7.54 17.55
CA ASN A 141 -13.45 7.98 17.05
C ASN A 141 -14.58 7.18 17.71
N ARG A 142 -14.45 5.86 17.89
CA ARG A 142 -15.45 5.03 18.61
C ARG A 142 -15.58 5.43 20.07
N LYS A 143 -14.46 5.61 20.78
CA LYS A 143 -14.47 6.03 22.20
C LYS A 143 -15.20 7.35 22.40
N VAL A 144 -15.05 8.27 21.46
CA VAL A 144 -15.58 9.62 21.56
C VAL A 144 -17.04 9.72 21.08
N VAL A 145 -17.40 8.98 20.03
CA VAL A 145 -18.69 9.10 19.34
C VAL A 145 -19.74 8.12 19.86
N LEU A 146 -19.32 6.95 20.35
CA LEU A 146 -20.22 5.87 20.77
C LEU A 146 -19.99 5.43 22.22
N PRO A 147 -19.94 6.34 23.22
CA PRO A 147 -19.69 5.93 24.61
C PRO A 147 -20.83 5.10 25.23
N HIS A 148 -21.97 4.94 24.56
CA HIS A 148 -23.19 4.31 25.09
C HIS A 148 -23.68 3.07 24.31
N LEU A 149 -22.84 2.45 23.47
CA LEU A 149 -23.16 1.19 22.77
C LEU A 149 -22.59 -0.07 23.45
N HIS A 150 -22.48 -0.04 24.78
CA HIS A 150 -22.13 -1.19 25.61
C HIS A 150 -23.30 -1.58 26.51
#